data_AF-A0AAP0RQL0-F1
#
_entry.id   AF-A0AAP0RQL0-F1
#
_cell.length_a   1.000
_cell.length_b   1.000
_cell.length_c   1.000
_cell.angle_alpha   90.00
_cell.angle_beta   90.00
_cell.angle_gamma   90.00
#
_symmetry.space_group_name_H-M   'P 1'
#
loop_
_entity.id
_entity.type
_entity.pdbx_description
1 polymer ?
#
loop_
_entity_poly.entity_id
_entity_poly.type
_entity_poly.pdbx_seq_one_letter_code
_entity_poly.pdbx_strand_id
1 'polypeptide(L)'
;MKTNGRKPNTMTYQNLALDCFKAKLVEEAMKTLDLGMDQTRTTRVGKSTLWLENTLSIVDIFAEKGDVENAEKLFEELAVYNILIKAYVKAKIYDSNLLGRMILGGARPDAGTYSLIKLAEQFRT
;
A
#
# COMPACT_ATOMS: atom_id res chain seq x y z
N MET A 1 2.37 -24.02 -3.64
CA MET A 1 3.18 -24.13 -2.40
C MET A 1 2.54 -25.09 -1.41
N LYS A 2 3.18 -26.24 -1.17
CA LYS A 2 3.03 -27.02 0.08
C LYS A 2 4.43 -27.54 0.39
N THR A 3 5.09 -26.95 1.38
CA THR A 3 6.39 -27.42 1.85
C THR A 3 6.27 -27.66 3.36
N ASN A 4 6.55 -28.89 3.77
CA ASN A 4 6.80 -29.29 5.17
C ASN A 4 5.65 -29.11 6.17
N GLY A 5 4.42 -29.49 5.80
CA GLY A 5 3.32 -29.71 6.77
C GLY A 5 2.74 -28.45 7.43
N ARG A 6 3.29 -27.26 7.21
CA ARG A 6 2.70 -25.99 7.65
C ARG A 6 1.93 -25.35 6.50
N LYS A 7 0.65 -25.04 6.73
CA LYS A 7 -0.16 -24.28 5.78
C LYS A 7 0.41 -22.85 5.66
N PRO A 8 0.55 -22.30 4.44
CA PRO A 8 0.90 -20.90 4.25
C PRO A 8 -0.05 -20.00 5.06
N ASN A 9 0.53 -19.00 5.73
CA ASN A 9 -0.19 -17.97 6.48
C ASN A 9 -0.09 -16.62 5.74
N THR A 10 -0.80 -15.59 6.24
CA THR A 10 -0.85 -14.25 5.63
C THR A 10 0.55 -13.68 5.32
N MET A 11 1.52 -13.87 6.22
CA MET A 11 2.92 -13.44 6.02
C MET A 11 3.57 -14.12 4.81
N THR A 12 3.30 -15.41 4.61
CA THR A 12 3.85 -16.18 3.50
C THR A 12 3.36 -15.61 2.16
N TYR A 13 2.07 -15.31 2.06
CA TYR A 13 1.47 -14.73 0.87
C TYR A 13 1.98 -13.31 0.60
N GLN A 14 2.07 -12.46 1.63
CA GLN A 14 2.58 -11.10 1.46
C GLN A 14 4.03 -11.08 0.95
N ASN A 15 4.91 -11.90 1.53
CA ASN A 15 6.30 -12.00 1.11
C ASN A 15 6.40 -12.48 -0.36
N LEU A 16 5.65 -13.53 -0.69
CA LEU A 16 5.63 -14.06 -2.05
C LEU A 16 5.10 -13.03 -3.05
N ALA A 17 4.06 -12.29 -2.70
CA ALA A 17 3.52 -11.25 -3.56
C ALA A 17 4.54 -10.12 -3.81
N LEU A 18 5.25 -9.68 -2.76
CA LEU A 18 6.32 -8.69 -2.91
C LEU A 18 7.42 -9.19 -3.85
N ASP A 19 7.84 -10.46 -3.69
CA ASP A 19 8.84 -11.06 -4.57
C ASP A 19 8.35 -11.17 -6.02
N CYS A 20 7.08 -11.53 -6.24
CA CYS A 20 6.45 -11.52 -7.55
C CYS A 20 6.44 -10.11 -8.17
N PHE A 21 6.12 -9.06 -7.39
CA PHE A 21 6.20 -7.69 -7.89
C PHE A 21 7.63 -7.30 -8.30
N LYS A 22 8.63 -7.65 -7.47
CA LYS A 22 10.05 -7.42 -7.80
C LYS A 22 10.47 -8.16 -9.06
N ALA A 23 9.92 -9.35 -9.28
CA ALA A 23 10.11 -10.14 -10.51
C ALA A 23 9.25 -9.67 -11.70
N LYS A 24 8.47 -8.60 -11.55
CA LYS A 24 7.51 -8.08 -12.55
C LYS A 24 6.40 -9.07 -12.94
N LEU A 25 6.14 -10.07 -12.11
CA LEU A 25 5.03 -11.03 -12.22
C LEU A 25 3.78 -10.45 -11.56
N VAL A 26 3.23 -9.41 -12.19
CA VAL A 26 2.18 -8.57 -11.58
C VAL A 26 0.89 -9.37 -11.34
N GLU A 27 0.47 -10.20 -12.29
CA GLU A 27 -0.77 -10.97 -12.17
C GLU A 27 -0.67 -12.00 -11.02
N GLU A 28 0.46 -12.69 -10.92
CA GLU A 28 0.76 -13.62 -9.85
C GLU A 28 0.86 -12.91 -8.50
N ALA A 29 1.44 -11.72 -8.47
CA ALA A 29 1.52 -10.91 -7.26
C ALA A 29 0.12 -10.54 -6.74
N MET A 30 -0.78 -10.08 -7.62
CA MET A 30 -2.16 -9.74 -7.26
C MET A 30 -2.92 -10.96 -6.75
N LYS A 31 -2.89 -12.07 -7.49
CA LYS A 31 -3.52 -13.34 -7.06
C LYS A 31 -3.01 -13.80 -5.70
N THR A 32 -1.71 -13.64 -5.46
CA THR A 32 -1.08 -14.02 -4.19
C THR A 32 -1.50 -13.10 -3.04
N LEU A 33 -1.64 -11.80 -3.30
CA LEU A 33 -2.15 -10.84 -2.31
C LEU A 33 -3.58 -11.17 -1.90
N ASP A 34 -4.47 -11.41 -2.86
CA ASP A 34 -5.87 -11.73 -2.61
C ASP A 34 -5.99 -12.99 -1.73
N LEU A 35 -5.22 -14.04 -2.06
CA LEU A 35 -5.13 -15.25 -1.24
C LEU A 35 -4.64 -14.98 0.19
N GLY A 36 -3.80 -13.97 0.39
CA GLY A 36 -3.31 -13.56 1.70
C GLY A 36 -4.34 -12.80 2.51
N MET A 37 -5.14 -11.93 1.88
CA MET A 37 -6.19 -11.13 2.53
C MET A 37 -7.32 -12.01 3.11
N ASP A 38 -7.63 -13.12 2.45
CA ASP A 38 -8.63 -14.09 2.92
C ASP A 38 -8.21 -14.87 4.19
N GLN A 39 -6.95 -14.73 4.63
CA GLN A 39 -6.45 -15.46 5.78
C GLN A 39 -6.55 -14.66 7.08
N THR A 40 -6.95 -15.37 8.15
CA THR A 40 -7.02 -14.77 9.49
C THR A 40 -5.65 -14.27 9.95
N ARG A 41 -5.51 -12.95 10.00
CA ARG A 41 -4.30 -12.27 10.50
C ARG A 41 -4.29 -12.29 12.02
N THR A 42 -3.18 -12.78 12.60
CA THR A 42 -2.95 -12.59 14.04
C THR A 42 -2.44 -11.17 14.32
N THR A 43 -2.83 -10.59 15.45
CA THR A 43 -2.37 -9.26 15.89
C THR A 43 -0.85 -9.15 16.00
N ARG A 44 -0.16 -10.24 16.32
CA ARG A 44 1.32 -10.30 16.36
C ARG A 44 1.94 -10.12 14.97
N VAL A 45 1.36 -10.72 13.93
CA VAL A 45 1.86 -10.61 12.56
C VAL A 45 1.67 -9.20 12.03
N GLY A 46 0.46 -8.62 12.19
CA GLY A 46 0.17 -7.27 11.70
C GLY A 46 0.99 -6.15 12.36
N LYS A 47 1.56 -6.40 13.55
CA LYS A 47 2.45 -5.46 14.25
C LYS A 47 3.94 -5.74 14.05
N SER A 48 4.29 -6.80 13.31
CA SER A 48 5.70 -7.11 13.09
C SER A 48 6.33 -6.09 12.12
N THR A 49 7.57 -5.68 12.40
CA THR A 49 8.31 -4.75 11.54
C THR A 49 8.35 -5.22 10.09
N LEU A 50 8.62 -6.50 9.86
CA LEU A 50 8.67 -7.09 8.52
C LEU A 50 7.34 -6.97 7.77
N TRP A 51 6.20 -7.17 8.47
CA TRP A 51 4.88 -6.99 7.86
C TRP A 51 4.71 -5.54 7.40
N LEU A 52 5.02 -4.58 8.27
CA LEU A 52 4.87 -3.16 7.96
C LEU A 52 5.78 -2.74 6.80
N GLU A 53 7.04 -3.18 6.79
CA GLU A 53 8.00 -2.90 5.70
C GLU A 53 7.57 -3.49 4.37
N ASN A 54 7.07 -4.72 4.37
CA ASN A 54 6.60 -5.38 3.15
C ASN A 54 5.31 -4.74 2.63
N THR A 55 4.37 -4.44 3.54
CA THR A 55 3.16 -3.69 3.18
C THR A 55 3.55 -2.34 2.57
N LEU A 56 4.50 -1.63 3.18
CA LEU A 56 4.95 -0.32 2.71
C LEU A 56 5.53 -0.40 1.31
N SER A 57 6.35 -1.42 1.07
CA SER A 57 6.95 -1.69 -0.24
C SER A 57 5.88 -1.96 -1.30
N ILE A 58 4.84 -2.75 -0.98
CA ILE A 58 3.76 -3.08 -1.90
C ILE A 58 2.91 -1.84 -2.20
N VAL A 59 2.56 -1.03 -1.18
CA VAL A 59 1.81 0.21 -1.37
C VAL A 59 2.60 1.19 -2.23
N ASP A 60 3.92 1.30 -2.04
CA ASP A 60 4.75 2.17 -2.87
C ASP A 60 4.79 1.72 -4.34
N ILE A 61 4.76 0.40 -4.60
CA ILE A 61 4.64 -0.15 -5.96
C ILE A 61 3.32 0.26 -6.61
N PHE A 62 2.21 0.22 -5.88
CA PHE A 62 0.92 0.71 -6.39
C PHE A 62 0.94 2.22 -6.61
N ALA A 63 1.52 2.97 -5.67
CA ALA A 63 1.64 4.42 -5.77
C ALA A 63 2.46 4.84 -6.99
N GLU A 64 3.59 4.20 -7.27
CA GLU A 64 4.40 4.49 -8.46
C GLU A 64 3.65 4.23 -9.78
N LYS A 65 2.73 3.26 -9.78
CA LYS A 65 1.86 2.94 -10.93
C LYS A 65 0.65 3.87 -11.04
N GLY A 66 0.35 4.68 -10.03
CA GLY A 66 -0.91 5.43 -9.95
C GLY A 66 -2.13 4.54 -9.73
N ASP A 67 -1.94 3.34 -9.18
CA ASP A 67 -3.03 2.42 -8.85
C ASP A 67 -3.65 2.80 -7.51
N VAL A 68 -4.51 3.82 -7.54
CA VAL A 68 -5.15 4.40 -6.35
C VAL A 68 -6.03 3.38 -5.62
N GLU A 69 -6.75 2.54 -6.36
CA GLU A 69 -7.66 1.56 -5.77
C GLU A 69 -6.90 0.58 -4.87
N ASN A 70 -5.82 -0.03 -5.38
CA ASN A 70 -5.04 -0.98 -4.58
C ASN A 70 -4.18 -0.29 -3.52
N ALA A 71 -3.73 0.94 -3.75
CA ALA A 71 -3.06 1.74 -2.72
C ALA A 71 -3.99 2.05 -1.53
N GLU A 72 -5.24 2.44 -1.77
CA GLU A 72 -6.25 2.70 -0.73
C GLU A 72 -6.58 1.43 0.08
N LYS A 73 -6.75 0.29 -0.58
CA LYS A 73 -7.04 -0.99 0.10
C LYS A 73 -5.99 -1.37 1.15
N LEU A 74 -4.71 -1.10 0.85
CA LEU A 74 -3.60 -1.42 1.75
C LEU A 74 -3.20 -0.26 2.67
N PHE A 75 -3.62 0.96 2.36
CA PHE A 75 -3.31 2.15 3.14
C PHE A 75 -3.80 2.06 4.59
N GLU A 76 -4.97 1.46 4.82
CA GLU A 76 -5.56 1.29 6.14
C GLU A 76 -4.64 0.57 7.13
N GLU A 77 -3.69 -0.23 6.64
CA GLU A 77 -2.76 -0.96 7.51
C GLU A 77 -1.59 -0.11 8.03
N LEU A 78 -1.19 0.95 7.31
CA LEU A 78 0.05 1.68 7.55
C LEU A 78 -0.16 3.14 7.93
N ALA A 79 -1.26 3.76 7.47
CA ALA A 79 -1.53 5.18 7.61
C ALA A 79 -0.38 6.09 7.08
N VAL A 80 0.36 5.66 6.05
CA VAL A 80 1.46 6.43 5.45
C VAL A 80 0.93 7.32 4.33
N TYR A 81 0.44 8.50 4.72
CA TYR A 81 -0.29 9.41 3.84
C TYR A 81 0.51 9.90 2.63
N ASN A 82 1.82 10.13 2.76
CA ASN A 82 2.64 10.62 1.64
C ASN A 82 2.66 9.63 0.45
N ILE A 83 2.65 8.33 0.71
CA ILE A 83 2.61 7.33 -0.37
C ILE A 83 1.21 7.28 -1.00
N LEU A 84 0.15 7.41 -0.20
CA LEU A 84 -1.19 7.50 -0.73
C LEU A 84 -1.36 8.72 -1.65
N ILE A 85 -0.93 9.91 -1.19
CA ILE A 85 -1.00 11.15 -1.99
C ILE A 85 -0.18 10.99 -3.28
N LYS A 86 0.99 10.33 -3.22
CA LYS A 86 1.79 10.00 -4.41
C LYS A 86 1.01 9.14 -5.41
N ALA A 87 0.21 8.16 -4.96
CA ALA A 87 -0.63 7.35 -5.84
C ALA A 87 -1.63 8.22 -6.62
N TYR A 88 -2.31 9.14 -5.94
CA TYR A 88 -3.24 10.10 -6.57
C TYR A 88 -2.54 11.01 -7.59
N VAL A 89 -1.36 11.54 -7.22
CA VAL A 89 -0.54 12.38 -8.13
C VAL A 89 -0.17 11.59 -9.39
N LYS A 90 0.29 10.34 -9.26
CA LYS A 90 0.69 9.49 -10.38
C LYS A 90 -0.49 9.09 -11.26
N ALA A 91 -1.66 8.90 -10.67
CA ALA A 91 -2.92 8.68 -11.37
C ALA A 91 -3.48 9.93 -12.06
N LYS A 92 -2.90 11.11 -11.77
CA LYS A 92 -3.40 12.42 -12.21
C LYS A 92 -4.83 12.70 -11.72
N ILE A 93 -5.14 12.23 -10.51
CA ILE A 93 -6.44 12.42 -9.87
C ILE A 93 -6.28 13.48 -8.78
N TYR A 94 -7.09 14.54 -8.88
CA TYR A 94 -7.20 15.52 -7.81
C TYR A 94 -8.27 15.11 -6.81
N ASP A 95 -7.91 15.07 -5.53
CA ASP A 95 -8.85 14.94 -4.42
C ASP A 95 -8.50 16.00 -3.36
N SER A 96 -9.42 16.95 -3.16
CA SER A 96 -9.25 18.05 -2.20
C SER A 96 -9.17 17.59 -0.75
N ASN A 97 -9.64 16.38 -0.44
CA ASN A 97 -9.71 15.87 0.91
C ASN A 97 -8.41 15.18 1.36
N LEU A 98 -7.42 14.96 0.49
CA LEU A 98 -6.19 14.23 0.83
C LEU A 98 -5.45 14.81 2.03
N LEU A 99 -5.25 16.13 2.05
CA LEU A 99 -4.59 16.81 3.18
C LEU A 99 -5.46 16.75 4.45
N GLY A 100 -6.78 16.91 4.30
CA GLY A 100 -7.74 16.81 5.40
C GLY A 100 -7.74 15.42 6.04
N ARG A 101 -7.73 14.36 5.21
CA ARG A 101 -7.64 12.95 5.65
C ARG A 101 -6.38 12.71 6.48
N MET A 102 -5.24 13.28 6.07
CA MET A 102 -3.98 13.17 6.83
C MET A 102 -4.10 13.80 8.22
N ILE A 103 -4.60 15.04 8.29
CA ILE A 103 -4.73 15.78 9.55
C ILE A 103 -5.74 15.12 10.48
N LEU A 104 -6.92 14.74 9.96
CA LEU A 104 -7.97 14.09 10.74
C LEU A 104 -7.56 12.67 11.18
N GLY A 105 -6.67 12.01 10.44
CA GLY A 105 -6.05 10.75 10.84
C GLY A 105 -4.93 10.90 11.88
N GLY A 106 -4.66 12.13 12.36
CA GLY A 106 -3.63 12.40 13.36
C GLY A 106 -2.20 12.45 12.83
N ALA A 107 -2.01 12.39 11.51
CA ALA A 107 -0.70 12.55 10.89
C ALA A 107 -0.42 14.03 10.62
N ARG A 108 0.79 14.49 10.94
CA ARG A 108 1.22 15.87 10.71
C ARG A 108 1.80 16.00 9.29
N PRO A 109 1.24 16.86 8.43
CA PRO A 109 1.83 17.17 7.12
C PRO A 109 3.28 17.64 7.25
N ASP A 110 4.13 17.19 6.34
CA ASP A 110 5.52 17.61 6.22
C ASP A 110 5.80 18.28 4.87
N ALA A 111 7.06 18.68 4.64
CA ALA A 111 7.46 19.32 3.38
C ALA A 111 7.19 18.43 2.15
N GLY A 112 7.31 17.11 2.30
CA GLY A 112 6.99 16.14 1.26
C GLY A 112 5.49 16.12 0.95
N THR A 113 4.64 16.15 1.99
CA THR A 113 3.19 16.25 1.86
C THR A 113 2.80 17.47 1.03
N TYR A 114 3.26 18.66 1.38
CA TYR A 114 2.89 19.88 0.66
C TYR A 114 3.39 19.90 -0.79
N SER A 115 4.57 19.32 -1.03
CA SER A 115 5.09 19.17 -2.39
C SER A 115 4.20 18.28 -3.26
N LEU A 116 3.71 17.17 -2.71
CA LEU A 116 2.79 16.27 -3.40
C LEU A 116 1.40 16.88 -3.61
N ILE A 117 0.86 17.58 -2.61
CA ILE A 117 -0.43 18.27 -2.75
C ILE A 117 -0.39 19.32 -3.86
N LYS A 118 0.70 20.11 -3.93
CA LYS A 118 0.91 21.08 -5.01
C LYS A 118 0.96 20.43 -6.39
N LEU A 119 1.53 19.22 -6.50
CA LEU A 119 1.50 18.45 -7.76
C LEU A 119 0.07 17.98 -8.08
N ALA A 120 -0.67 17.49 -7.09
CA ALA A 120 -2.05 17.03 -7.29
C ALA A 120 -2.98 18.18 -7.75
N GLU A 121 -2.79 19.39 -7.23
CA GLU A 121 -3.57 20.59 -7.60
C GLU A 121 -3.50 20.92 -9.09
N GLN A 122 -2.46 20.48 -9.82
CA GLN A 122 -2.36 20.68 -11.27
C GLN A 122 -3.45 19.95 -12.05
N PHE A 123 -4.08 18.94 -11.45
CA PHE A 123 -5.14 18.13 -12.06
C PHE A 123 -6.54 18.60 -11.65
N ARG A 124 -6.64 19.72 -10.93
CA ARG A 124 -7.91 20.35 -10.58
C ARG A 124 -8.55 20.95 -11.83
N THR A 125 -9.60 20.30 -12.33
CA THR A 125 -10.49 20.81 -13.38
C THR A 125 -11.45 21.87 -12.87
#